data_AF-A0A285R5N8-F1
#
_entry.id   AF-A0A285R5N8-F1
#
_cell.length_a   1.000
_cell.length_b   1.000
_cell.length_c   1.000
_cell.angle_alpha   90.00
_cell.angle_beta   90.00
_cell.angle_gamma   90.00
#
_symmetry.space_group_name_H-M   'P 1'
#
loop_
_entity.id
_entity.type
_entity.pdbx_description
1 polymer ?
#
loop_
_entity_poly.entity_id
_entity_poly.type
_entity_poly.pdbx_seq_one_letter_code
_entity_poly.pdbx_strand_id
1 'polypeptide(L)'
;MVGLGRGSEKLSDAGNLSRPGGHQQAERDAAFRVALPLVGPPTGPVEKEAPQHEQASSKPPPVPVPGRGGEHRPGRGGVGAGPSGAQAATAASSTASSTASGTFGYTDDGREYTVHTGADLIFRVSRSTGDLTSLVYRGVEYQGYNGQNSQVESGLGPSAVSIARLDRTILISVVHGTLRHYYAARQGENNVYLWTDKADDSITVTRYIVRVRPGLFPNDNPDSWDATRDVLIEAQDVRRRPDGTTRSKHYSNQRVVDYRYVGWSKPGVGLWMVRSNHEKASGGPFYRSLMRHSYDNGAGLYEILYYGENQTEPMRFGLQGPYVLAFTDGGAPSSELWHDRIDTSWVDGLGLDGWVGDGDRGAVAGVGISGRNPALAYTVGFANDDAQYWATAEPGPRRVHRPPDAARRLHLDRLPGRTRRPHRLRDGRARQHHRPAHHRPHPRRRPGSGSGDLAHRPLGRYPAGFRNADLVTHAHPSDVRAEPWTGDFTVGRSRDADFPAYQWRDVNDGRRVTFDLTAEQAAQPRTLNIGVTTAFLNARPRIRLNDWTSPVPQPHPEPSTRSLTVGSYRGNNHTYAFTVPASALRPGTNTLTITVVSGSSGSQFLSPGFAYDCVELLT
;
A
#
# COMPACT_ATOMS: atom_id res chain seq x y z
N MET A 1 24.79 -49.01 -6.30
CA MET A 1 25.37 -50.26 -5.75
C MET A 1 24.75 -50.45 -4.37
N VAL A 2 23.92 -51.50 -4.22
CA VAL A 2 23.57 -52.29 -3.02
C VAL A 2 23.54 -51.56 -1.64
N GLY A 3 22.51 -51.60 -0.80
CA GLY A 3 21.32 -52.43 -0.69
C GLY A 3 20.96 -52.64 0.80
N LEU A 4 19.66 -52.75 1.07
CA LEU A 4 18.99 -53.59 2.09
C LEU A 4 19.09 -53.25 3.60
N GLY A 5 17.92 -53.36 4.26
CA GLY A 5 17.80 -53.49 5.71
C GLY A 5 16.38 -53.26 6.25
N ARG A 6 15.44 -54.18 5.97
CA ARG A 6 14.15 -54.29 6.68
C ARG A 6 14.37 -54.88 8.08
N GLY A 7 13.58 -54.44 9.06
CA GLY A 7 13.40 -55.12 10.34
C GLY A 7 12.03 -54.77 10.92
N SER A 8 11.12 -55.74 10.87
CA SER A 8 9.78 -55.74 11.45
C SER A 8 9.79 -56.50 12.78
N GLU A 9 9.03 -56.06 13.80
CA GLU A 9 8.37 -56.98 14.73
C GLU A 9 7.25 -56.30 15.54
N LYS A 10 6.18 -57.07 15.75
CA LYS A 10 4.93 -56.79 16.49
C LYS A 10 5.05 -57.31 17.93
N LEU A 11 4.24 -56.80 18.87
CA LEU A 11 3.54 -57.52 19.96
C LEU A 11 2.74 -56.48 20.79
N SER A 12 1.40 -56.44 20.69
CA SER A 12 0.36 -57.12 21.53
C SER A 12 -0.16 -56.24 22.69
N ASP A 13 -1.44 -55.83 22.61
CA ASP A 13 -2.53 -56.14 23.57
C ASP A 13 -2.57 -55.17 24.78
N ALA A 14 -3.66 -54.84 25.46
CA ALA A 14 -5.11 -54.84 25.30
C ALA A 14 -5.61 -54.09 26.56
N GLY A 15 -6.71 -53.34 26.52
CA GLY A 15 -7.22 -52.73 27.77
C GLY A 15 -8.24 -51.62 27.60
N ASN A 16 -9.47 -52.02 27.31
CA ASN A 16 -10.67 -51.20 27.38
C ASN A 16 -11.16 -51.16 28.83
N LEU A 17 -11.49 -50.01 29.43
CA LEU A 17 -12.36 -49.90 30.62
C LEU A 17 -12.84 -48.43 30.84
N SER A 18 -14.14 -48.23 30.57
CA SER A 18 -15.16 -47.52 31.37
C SER A 18 -15.09 -46.00 31.70
N ARG A 19 -16.12 -45.28 31.24
CA ARG A 19 -16.70 -44.04 31.84
C ARG A 19 -17.75 -44.43 32.90
N PRO A 20 -18.05 -43.59 33.91
CA PRO A 20 -19.13 -42.54 33.85
C PRO A 20 -18.68 -41.23 34.56
N GLY A 21 -19.24 -40.02 34.41
CA GLY A 21 -20.63 -39.54 34.40
C GLY A 21 -20.88 -38.74 35.70
N GLY A 22 -21.19 -37.43 35.64
CA GLY A 22 -21.50 -36.62 36.84
C GLY A 22 -21.83 -35.13 36.58
N HIS A 23 -23.04 -34.75 37.01
CA HIS A 23 -23.80 -33.49 36.90
C HIS A 23 -23.08 -32.24 37.49
N GLN A 24 -23.17 -31.03 36.91
CA GLN A 24 -24.27 -30.04 36.88
C GLN A 24 -24.64 -29.46 38.27
N GLN A 25 -24.11 -28.28 38.59
CA GLN A 25 -24.71 -27.37 39.56
C GLN A 25 -24.52 -25.92 39.11
N ALA A 26 -25.65 -25.25 38.92
CA ALA A 26 -25.77 -23.86 38.54
C ALA A 26 -26.04 -23.05 39.81
N GLU A 27 -25.24 -22.01 40.04
CA GLU A 27 -25.61 -20.92 40.95
C GLU A 27 -25.85 -19.66 40.11
N ARG A 28 -27.09 -19.19 40.22
CA ARG A 28 -27.53 -17.87 39.79
C ARG A 28 -27.15 -16.91 40.91
N ASP A 29 -26.51 -15.80 40.57
CA ASP A 29 -26.64 -14.59 41.39
C ASP A 29 -26.78 -13.35 40.52
N ALA A 30 -27.71 -12.51 40.98
CA ALA A 30 -28.30 -11.39 40.29
C ALA A 30 -27.31 -10.23 40.13
N ALA A 31 -27.17 -9.71 38.90
CA ALA A 31 -26.55 -8.42 38.67
C ALA A 31 -27.62 -7.33 38.59
N PHE A 32 -27.71 -6.53 39.65
CA PHE A 32 -28.42 -5.25 39.65
C PHE A 32 -27.69 -4.28 38.70
N ARG A 33 -28.44 -3.61 37.83
CA ARG A 33 -27.93 -2.55 36.94
C ARG A 33 -28.11 -1.20 37.65
N VAL A 34 -27.05 -0.40 37.67
CA VAL A 34 -27.19 1.06 37.75
C VAL A 34 -26.60 1.64 36.47
N ALA A 35 -27.49 2.15 35.63
CA ALA A 35 -27.15 3.05 34.53
C ALA A 35 -27.26 4.49 35.04
N LEU A 36 -26.45 5.40 34.48
CA LEU A 36 -26.81 6.72 33.91
C LEU A 36 -25.61 7.69 33.95
N PRO A 37 -25.55 8.74 33.09
CA PRO A 37 -26.25 8.94 31.83
C PRO A 37 -25.32 9.24 30.64
N LEU A 38 -25.82 8.90 29.46
CA LEU A 38 -25.49 9.57 28.20
C LEU A 38 -25.80 11.07 28.32
N VAL A 39 -24.83 11.91 27.97
CA VAL A 39 -25.12 13.29 27.56
C VAL A 39 -25.73 13.20 26.16
N GLY A 40 -27.04 13.43 26.09
CA GLY A 40 -27.78 13.52 24.83
C GLY A 40 -27.48 14.81 24.07
N PRO A 41 -27.72 14.83 22.75
CA PRO A 41 -27.68 16.06 21.96
C PRO A 41 -28.94 16.91 22.24
N PRO A 42 -28.87 18.25 22.09
CA PRO A 42 -30.05 19.08 22.24
C PRO A 42 -30.98 18.94 21.02
N THR A 43 -32.27 18.70 21.29
CA THR A 43 -33.44 18.94 20.43
C THR A 43 -34.42 19.76 21.28
N GLY A 44 -35.26 20.70 20.84
CA GLY A 44 -35.65 21.21 19.51
C GLY A 44 -36.14 22.67 19.64
N PRO A 45 -37.25 23.16 19.03
CA PRO A 45 -38.38 22.42 18.45
C PRO A 45 -38.66 22.68 16.96
N VAL A 46 -39.57 21.86 16.44
CA VAL A 46 -40.17 21.84 15.09
C VAL A 46 -41.32 22.84 15.03
N GLU A 47 -41.43 23.57 13.92
CA GLU A 47 -42.74 24.04 13.43
C GLU A 47 -42.81 23.98 11.89
N LYS A 48 -44.04 23.83 11.41
CA LYS A 48 -44.49 23.23 10.14
C LYS A 48 -44.58 24.20 8.96
N GLU A 49 -44.74 23.56 7.78
CA GLU A 49 -45.51 23.99 6.59
C GLU A 49 -44.85 24.92 5.54
N ALA A 50 -44.81 24.41 4.30
CA ALA A 50 -44.57 25.11 3.02
C ALA A 50 -45.85 25.87 2.58
N PRO A 51 -45.89 26.78 1.57
CA PRO A 51 -45.36 26.58 0.20
C PRO A 51 -44.87 27.82 -0.61
N GLN A 52 -44.17 27.53 -1.72
CA GLN A 52 -44.15 28.13 -3.08
C GLN A 52 -44.02 29.66 -3.36
N HIS A 53 -43.37 29.91 -4.52
CA HIS A 53 -43.41 31.07 -5.47
C HIS A 53 -42.27 32.12 -5.47
N GLU A 54 -41.46 32.04 -6.55
CA GLU A 54 -41.24 33.06 -7.60
C GLU A 54 -40.13 34.15 -7.52
N GLN A 55 -39.24 34.06 -8.53
CA GLN A 55 -38.53 35.08 -9.35
C GLN A 55 -37.83 36.33 -8.77
N ALA A 56 -36.65 36.58 -9.39
CA ALA A 56 -36.16 37.84 -9.99
C ALA A 56 -34.90 38.52 -9.38
N SER A 57 -33.82 38.46 -10.18
CA SER A 57 -32.89 39.52 -10.61
C SER A 57 -32.86 40.87 -9.88
N SER A 58 -31.67 41.35 -9.48
CA SER A 58 -31.02 42.56 -10.06
C SER A 58 -29.81 43.07 -9.24
N LYS A 59 -28.89 43.73 -9.95
CA LYS A 59 -27.60 44.37 -9.52
C LYS A 59 -27.74 45.42 -8.40
N PRO A 60 -26.65 45.73 -7.67
CA PRO A 60 -26.54 46.96 -6.88
C PRO A 60 -25.90 48.15 -7.65
N PRO A 61 -26.19 49.41 -7.26
CA PRO A 61 -25.81 50.66 -7.96
C PRO A 61 -24.53 51.35 -7.38
N PRO A 62 -24.00 52.41 -8.03
CA PRO A 62 -22.80 53.15 -7.61
C PRO A 62 -23.10 54.53 -6.99
N VAL A 63 -22.22 55.03 -6.12
CA VAL A 63 -22.22 56.44 -5.63
C VAL A 63 -20.80 56.87 -5.15
N PRO A 64 -20.47 58.16 -4.88
CA PRO A 64 -19.63 58.98 -5.76
C PRO A 64 -18.42 59.68 -5.06
N VAL A 65 -17.65 60.44 -5.83
CA VAL A 65 -16.53 61.33 -5.41
C VAL A 65 -17.04 62.67 -4.83
N PRO A 66 -16.28 63.30 -3.92
CA PRO A 66 -16.00 64.74 -4.05
C PRO A 66 -14.51 65.08 -3.85
N GLY A 67 -14.06 66.20 -4.42
CA GLY A 67 -12.67 66.66 -4.39
C GLY A 67 -12.44 68.04 -3.77
N ARG A 68 -11.21 68.53 -4.01
CA ARG A 68 -10.62 69.90 -3.94
C ARG A 68 -9.71 70.26 -2.77
N GLY A 69 -8.61 70.93 -3.17
CA GLY A 69 -7.78 71.88 -2.42
C GLY A 69 -6.41 71.31 -2.01
N GLY A 70 -5.25 71.88 -2.30
CA GLY A 70 -4.84 73.13 -2.94
C GLY A 70 -3.30 73.25 -2.87
N GLU A 71 -2.72 73.86 -3.90
CA GLU A 71 -1.50 74.71 -3.95
C GLU A 71 -0.25 74.36 -3.10
N HIS A 72 0.89 74.10 -3.77
CA HIS A 72 2.04 75.03 -3.83
C HIS A 72 3.15 74.52 -4.78
N ARG A 73 3.58 75.38 -5.71
CA ARG A 73 4.81 75.33 -6.54
C ARG A 73 5.88 76.24 -5.88
N PRO A 74 7.13 76.43 -6.39
CA PRO A 74 7.79 75.90 -7.62
C PRO A 74 9.27 75.44 -7.45
N GLY A 75 9.87 74.92 -8.53
CA GLY A 75 11.34 74.91 -8.70
C GLY A 75 11.83 74.23 -9.99
N ARG A 76 12.16 75.04 -11.02
CA ARG A 76 13.03 74.87 -12.22
C ARG A 76 13.66 73.49 -12.48
N GLY A 77 13.80 72.97 -13.70
CA GLY A 77 13.72 73.51 -15.06
C GLY A 77 14.51 72.57 -16.00
N GLY A 78 14.25 72.61 -17.31
CA GLY A 78 15.08 71.88 -18.30
C GLY A 78 14.31 71.41 -19.53
N VAL A 79 14.72 71.93 -20.69
CA VAL A 79 14.08 71.90 -22.01
C VAL A 79 14.60 70.71 -22.85
N GLY A 80 13.75 70.11 -23.70
CA GLY A 80 14.19 69.20 -24.77
C GLY A 80 13.04 68.64 -25.62
N ALA A 81 13.03 68.94 -26.91
CA ALA A 81 11.95 68.74 -27.90
C ALA A 81 11.77 67.28 -28.39
N GLY A 82 10.57 66.98 -28.95
CA GLY A 82 10.07 65.67 -29.40
C GLY A 82 10.61 65.13 -30.75
N PRO A 83 9.85 64.40 -31.61
CA PRO A 83 8.44 63.98 -31.49
C PRO A 83 8.11 62.52 -31.91
N SER A 84 6.81 62.20 -31.78
CA SER A 84 5.99 61.29 -32.62
C SER A 84 6.16 59.77 -32.56
N GLY A 85 5.03 59.07 -32.37
CA GLY A 85 4.90 57.63 -32.57
C GLY A 85 3.67 57.03 -31.89
N ALA A 86 2.47 57.48 -32.26
CA ALA A 86 1.23 56.80 -31.89
C ALA A 86 1.12 55.48 -32.64
N GLN A 87 0.72 54.39 -31.97
CA GLN A 87 0.02 53.28 -32.62
C GLN A 87 -0.89 52.55 -31.62
N ALA A 88 -2.13 52.36 -32.09
CA ALA A 88 -3.28 51.88 -31.35
C ALA A 88 -3.20 50.38 -31.07
N ALA A 89 -3.61 49.99 -29.86
CA ALA A 89 -3.86 48.60 -29.50
C ALA A 89 -5.16 48.14 -30.17
N THR A 90 -5.07 47.23 -31.14
CA THR A 90 -6.19 46.43 -31.63
C THR A 90 -6.25 45.15 -30.81
N ALA A 91 -7.36 44.94 -30.11
CA ALA A 91 -7.65 43.71 -29.41
C ALA A 91 -7.94 42.60 -30.42
N ALA A 92 -6.98 41.69 -30.59
CA ALA A 92 -7.21 40.44 -31.31
C ALA A 92 -7.83 39.43 -30.34
N SER A 93 -9.13 39.20 -30.51
CA SER A 93 -9.83 38.04 -29.97
C SER A 93 -9.20 36.76 -30.53
N SER A 94 -8.40 36.07 -29.72
CA SER A 94 -7.88 34.75 -30.04
C SER A 94 -9.02 33.72 -29.92
N THR A 95 -9.63 33.41 -31.05
CA THR A 95 -10.38 32.16 -31.19
C THR A 95 -9.41 31.00 -30.95
N ALA A 96 -9.56 30.31 -29.84
CA ALA A 96 -8.86 29.07 -29.56
C ALA A 96 -9.23 28.06 -30.67
N SER A 97 -8.30 27.82 -31.59
CA SER A 97 -8.40 26.71 -32.53
C SER A 97 -8.34 25.41 -31.74
N SER A 98 -9.48 24.74 -31.58
CA SER A 98 -9.52 23.34 -31.16
C SER A 98 -8.79 22.50 -32.22
N THR A 99 -7.62 21.97 -31.87
CA THR A 99 -6.91 21.00 -32.69
C THR A 99 -7.80 19.77 -32.90
N ALA A 100 -7.94 19.37 -34.17
CA ALA A 100 -8.84 18.31 -34.61
C ALA A 100 -8.60 16.99 -33.84
N SER A 101 -9.67 16.43 -33.29
CA SER A 101 -9.72 15.01 -32.91
C SER A 101 -9.43 14.19 -34.16
N GLY A 102 -8.31 13.46 -34.17
CA GLY A 102 -7.92 12.61 -35.28
C GLY A 102 -8.77 11.34 -35.32
N THR A 103 -9.14 10.86 -36.52
CA THR A 103 -9.84 9.60 -36.71
C THR A 103 -9.08 8.45 -36.03
N PHE A 104 -9.79 7.56 -35.33
CA PHE A 104 -9.19 6.38 -34.71
C PHE A 104 -8.39 5.57 -35.74
N GLY A 105 -7.11 5.34 -35.46
CA GLY A 105 -6.18 4.74 -36.40
C GLY A 105 -4.74 4.85 -35.94
N TYR A 106 -3.82 4.33 -36.73
CA TYR A 106 -2.39 4.50 -36.52
C TYR A 106 -1.68 4.85 -37.82
N THR A 107 -0.52 5.48 -37.70
CA THR A 107 0.45 5.65 -38.78
C THR A 107 1.78 5.04 -38.38
N ASP A 108 2.56 4.65 -39.39
CA ASP A 108 3.91 4.12 -39.25
C ASP A 108 4.83 4.97 -40.12
N ASP A 109 5.79 5.67 -39.51
CA ASP A 109 6.75 6.52 -40.22
C ASP A 109 8.13 5.85 -40.41
N GLY A 110 8.23 4.56 -40.11
CA GLY A 110 9.50 3.81 -40.14
C GLY A 110 10.27 3.83 -38.82
N ARG A 111 9.98 4.78 -37.91
CA ARG A 111 10.68 4.96 -36.63
C ARG A 111 9.76 4.76 -35.43
N GLU A 112 8.52 5.24 -35.53
CA GLU A 112 7.52 5.20 -34.47
C GLU A 112 6.17 4.77 -35.04
N TYR A 113 5.39 4.09 -34.20
CA TYR A 113 3.95 3.96 -34.40
C TYR A 113 3.24 5.11 -33.72
N THR A 114 2.52 5.94 -34.46
CA THR A 114 1.64 6.99 -33.90
C THR A 114 0.22 6.48 -33.85
N VAL A 115 -0.37 6.42 -32.66
CA VAL A 115 -1.74 5.94 -32.44
C VAL A 115 -2.66 7.12 -32.09
N HIS A 116 -3.70 7.29 -32.88
CA HIS A 116 -4.81 8.20 -32.60
C HIS A 116 -5.96 7.39 -32.00
N THR A 117 -6.38 7.74 -30.78
CA THR A 117 -7.48 7.04 -30.09
C THR A 117 -8.87 7.31 -30.66
N GLY A 118 -9.02 8.28 -31.57
CA GLY A 118 -10.35 8.76 -31.97
C GLY A 118 -11.01 9.66 -30.93
N ALA A 119 -10.29 10.02 -29.87
CA ALA A 119 -10.68 10.97 -28.84
C ALA A 119 -9.62 12.11 -28.77
N ASP A 120 -9.23 12.52 -27.57
CA ASP A 120 -8.30 13.62 -27.30
C ASP A 120 -6.84 13.15 -27.11
N LEU A 121 -6.60 11.82 -27.12
CA LEU A 121 -5.30 11.21 -26.85
C LEU A 121 -4.61 10.71 -28.12
N ILE A 122 -3.35 11.08 -28.28
CA ILE A 122 -2.42 10.57 -29.28
C ILE A 122 -1.16 10.10 -28.54
N PHE A 123 -0.66 8.91 -28.83
CA PHE A 123 0.61 8.46 -28.28
C PHE A 123 1.49 7.83 -29.35
N ARG A 124 2.80 7.82 -29.11
CA ARG A 124 3.78 7.21 -30.01
C ARG A 124 4.63 6.18 -29.29
N VAL A 125 4.93 5.10 -30.00
CA VAL A 125 5.80 4.02 -29.51
C VAL A 125 6.93 3.80 -30.51
N SER A 126 8.16 3.78 -30.00
CA SER A 126 9.37 3.48 -30.77
C SER A 126 9.31 2.08 -31.39
N ARG A 127 9.60 1.97 -32.69
CA ARG A 127 9.68 0.68 -33.40
C ARG A 127 10.93 -0.12 -33.07
N SER A 128 11.98 0.54 -32.58
CA SER A 128 13.25 -0.11 -32.28
C SER A 128 13.35 -0.54 -30.82
N THR A 129 12.65 0.14 -29.90
CA THR A 129 12.77 -0.13 -28.45
C THR A 129 11.46 -0.49 -27.76
N GLY A 130 10.32 -0.13 -28.33
CA GLY A 130 9.02 -0.28 -27.68
C GLY A 130 8.76 0.74 -26.56
N ASP A 131 9.63 1.73 -26.39
CA ASP A 131 9.39 2.82 -25.44
C ASP A 131 8.27 3.74 -25.95
N LEU A 132 7.44 4.25 -25.04
CA LEU A 132 6.46 5.28 -25.33
C LEU A 132 7.16 6.65 -25.35
N THR A 133 7.26 7.23 -26.55
CA THR A 133 8.09 8.40 -26.87
C THR A 133 7.30 9.71 -26.90
N SER A 134 5.98 9.65 -27.07
CA SER A 134 5.07 10.80 -27.03
C SER A 134 3.73 10.41 -26.43
N LEU A 135 3.13 11.32 -25.65
CA LEU A 135 1.84 11.18 -24.97
C LEU A 135 1.12 12.53 -24.98
N VAL A 136 0.44 12.82 -26.09
CA VAL A 136 -0.26 14.09 -26.31
C VAL A 136 -1.73 13.94 -25.94
N TYR A 137 -2.18 14.75 -24.97
CA TYR A 137 -3.60 14.84 -24.60
C TYR A 137 -4.08 16.29 -24.78
N ARG A 138 -5.14 16.49 -25.56
CA ARG A 138 -5.70 17.82 -25.89
C ARG A 138 -4.63 18.80 -26.40
N GLY A 139 -3.74 18.30 -27.26
CA GLY A 139 -2.66 19.08 -27.86
C GLY A 139 -1.46 19.39 -26.96
N VAL A 140 -1.45 18.90 -25.71
CA VAL A 140 -0.33 19.08 -24.78
C VAL A 140 0.47 17.79 -24.67
N GLU A 141 1.79 17.88 -24.86
CA GLU A 141 2.73 16.76 -24.67
C GLU A 141 3.03 16.56 -23.18
N TYR A 142 2.75 15.37 -22.66
CA TYR A 142 3.03 14.98 -21.28
C TYR A 142 4.30 14.16 -21.14
N GLN A 143 4.76 13.54 -22.21
CA GLN A 143 5.79 12.51 -22.17
C GLN A 143 7.21 13.05 -22.01
N GLY A 144 7.95 12.38 -21.14
CA GLY A 144 9.41 12.37 -21.06
C GLY A 144 10.01 13.43 -20.17
N TYR A 145 11.22 13.16 -19.68
CA TYR A 145 12.09 14.14 -19.03
C TYR A 145 13.54 13.71 -19.19
N ASN A 146 14.50 14.64 -19.20
CA ASN A 146 15.95 14.35 -19.30
C ASN A 146 16.32 13.36 -20.44
N GLY A 147 15.64 13.45 -21.59
CA GLY A 147 15.87 12.55 -22.73
C GLY A 147 15.39 11.11 -22.51
N GLN A 148 14.63 10.84 -21.44
CA GLN A 148 14.10 9.52 -21.11
C GLN A 148 12.63 9.35 -21.49
N ASN A 149 12.28 8.18 -22.01
CA ASN A 149 10.93 7.82 -22.46
C ASN A 149 10.14 7.02 -21.40
N SER A 150 8.90 6.63 -21.67
CA SER A 150 8.09 5.82 -20.74
C SER A 150 8.26 4.37 -21.16
N GLN A 151 8.58 3.50 -20.21
CA GLN A 151 9.09 2.18 -20.56
C GLN A 151 9.02 1.18 -19.41
N VAL A 152 9.18 -0.09 -19.75
CA VAL A 152 9.46 -1.15 -18.80
C VAL A 152 10.87 -0.95 -18.23
N GLU A 153 11.00 -1.12 -16.92
CA GLU A 153 12.25 -0.99 -16.17
C GLU A 153 12.98 0.35 -16.30
N SER A 154 14.13 0.32 -16.97
CA SER A 154 14.95 1.46 -17.32
C SER A 154 15.15 1.51 -18.83
N GLY A 155 14.28 0.83 -19.59
CA GLY A 155 14.35 0.67 -21.04
C GLY A 155 14.80 -0.74 -21.37
N LEU A 156 14.06 -1.40 -22.27
CA LEU A 156 14.40 -2.74 -22.73
C LEU A 156 15.57 -2.71 -23.73
N GLY A 157 15.80 -1.57 -24.39
CA GLY A 157 16.73 -1.49 -25.51
C GLY A 157 16.10 -2.11 -26.77
N PRO A 158 16.91 -2.60 -27.73
CA PRO A 158 16.42 -3.17 -28.97
C PRO A 158 15.36 -4.25 -28.74
N SER A 159 14.22 -4.10 -29.39
CA SER A 159 13.04 -4.97 -29.24
C SER A 159 12.35 -5.16 -30.57
N ALA A 160 11.69 -6.31 -30.75
CA ALA A 160 10.81 -6.52 -31.90
C ALA A 160 9.45 -5.87 -31.60
N VAL A 161 9.08 -4.84 -32.37
CA VAL A 161 7.84 -4.09 -32.15
C VAL A 161 6.93 -4.24 -33.36
N SER A 162 5.68 -4.61 -33.12
CA SER A 162 4.64 -4.77 -34.16
C SER A 162 3.35 -4.10 -33.74
N ILE A 163 2.53 -3.68 -34.71
CA ILE A 163 1.22 -3.08 -34.48
C ILE A 163 0.14 -3.80 -35.30
N ALA A 164 -1.05 -3.93 -34.72
CA ALA A 164 -2.23 -4.45 -35.40
C ALA A 164 -3.47 -3.63 -35.03
N ARG A 165 -4.40 -3.47 -35.97
CA ARG A 165 -5.75 -2.97 -35.69
C ARG A 165 -6.73 -4.14 -35.74
N LEU A 166 -7.47 -4.32 -34.65
CA LEU A 166 -8.42 -5.39 -34.42
C LEU A 166 -9.76 -4.74 -34.04
N ASP A 167 -10.63 -4.55 -35.03
CA ASP A 167 -11.92 -3.86 -34.88
C ASP A 167 -11.76 -2.44 -34.27
N ARG A 168 -12.22 -2.25 -33.03
CA ARG A 168 -12.13 -0.99 -32.25
C ARG A 168 -10.90 -0.92 -31.35
N THR A 169 -9.92 -1.78 -31.56
CA THR A 169 -8.67 -1.84 -30.77
C THR A 169 -7.45 -1.71 -31.68
N ILE A 170 -6.46 -0.94 -31.25
CA ILE A 170 -5.10 -0.97 -31.80
C ILE A 170 -4.20 -1.58 -30.74
N LEU A 171 -3.45 -2.62 -31.10
CA LEU A 171 -2.52 -3.33 -30.23
C LEU A 171 -1.11 -3.16 -30.76
N ILE A 172 -0.20 -2.69 -29.91
CA ILE A 172 1.24 -2.71 -30.14
C ILE A 172 1.84 -3.78 -29.23
N SER A 173 2.59 -4.71 -29.82
CA SER A 173 3.33 -5.77 -29.13
C SER A 173 4.82 -5.47 -29.20
N VAL A 174 5.48 -5.55 -28.05
CA VAL A 174 6.93 -5.38 -27.88
C VAL A 174 7.49 -6.69 -27.34
N VAL A 175 8.46 -7.29 -28.03
CA VAL A 175 9.14 -8.51 -27.60
C VAL A 175 10.62 -8.22 -27.39
N HIS A 176 11.10 -8.43 -26.17
CA HIS A 176 12.50 -8.28 -25.78
C HIS A 176 12.98 -9.56 -25.09
N GLY A 177 13.71 -10.40 -25.82
CA GLY A 177 14.06 -11.74 -25.34
C GLY A 177 12.80 -12.53 -25.01
N THR A 178 12.63 -12.90 -23.74
CA THR A 178 11.46 -13.62 -23.23
C THR A 178 10.40 -12.72 -22.59
N LEU A 179 10.69 -11.42 -22.44
CA LEU A 179 9.73 -10.43 -21.95
C LEU A 179 8.88 -9.91 -23.09
N ARG A 180 7.57 -9.81 -22.86
CA ARG A 180 6.63 -9.17 -23.79
C ARG A 180 5.92 -8.02 -23.09
N HIS A 181 5.72 -6.93 -23.80
CA HIS A 181 4.98 -5.78 -23.32
C HIS A 181 3.96 -5.36 -24.38
N TYR A 182 2.78 -4.94 -23.93
CA TYR A 182 1.67 -4.62 -24.82
C TYR A 182 1.09 -3.25 -24.49
N TYR A 183 0.83 -2.46 -25.53
CA TYR A 183 0.00 -1.26 -25.44
C TYR A 183 -1.27 -1.50 -26.25
N ALA A 184 -2.44 -1.23 -25.67
CA ALA A 184 -3.68 -1.23 -26.43
C ALA A 184 -4.42 0.10 -26.30
N ALA A 185 -4.98 0.56 -27.42
CA ALA A 185 -5.83 1.73 -27.51
C ALA A 185 -7.22 1.33 -28.00
N ARG A 186 -8.26 1.85 -27.34
CA ARG A 186 -9.65 1.61 -27.71
C ARG A 186 -10.24 2.86 -28.38
N GLN A 187 -11.06 2.64 -29.40
CA GLN A 187 -11.69 3.73 -30.14
C GLN A 187 -12.56 4.61 -29.22
N GLY A 188 -12.29 5.91 -29.23
CA GLY A 188 -13.03 6.92 -28.47
C GLY A 188 -12.62 7.03 -27.00
N GLU A 189 -11.55 6.36 -26.57
CA GLU A 189 -11.11 6.37 -25.18
C GLU A 189 -9.77 7.09 -24.99
N ASN A 190 -9.68 7.92 -23.95
CA ASN A 190 -8.44 8.60 -23.57
C ASN A 190 -7.57 7.72 -22.64
N ASN A 191 -7.44 6.44 -22.98
CA ASN A 191 -6.76 5.42 -22.19
C ASN A 191 -5.69 4.69 -23.02
N VAL A 192 -4.60 4.30 -22.36
CA VAL A 192 -3.65 3.29 -22.85
C VAL A 192 -3.68 2.11 -21.89
N TYR A 193 -4.11 0.95 -22.38
CA TYR A 193 -4.13 -0.30 -21.62
C TYR A 193 -2.79 -1.01 -21.77
N LEU A 194 -2.20 -1.46 -20.67
CA LEU A 194 -0.85 -2.00 -20.64
C LEU A 194 -0.81 -3.37 -19.98
N TRP A 195 0.01 -4.25 -20.54
CA TRP A 195 0.37 -5.53 -19.94
C TRP A 195 1.86 -5.78 -20.06
N THR A 196 2.43 -6.46 -19.07
CA THR A 196 3.81 -6.96 -19.14
C THR A 196 3.80 -8.45 -18.81
N ASP A 197 4.21 -9.27 -19.76
CA ASP A 197 4.47 -10.70 -19.59
C ASP A 197 5.96 -10.92 -19.38
N LYS A 198 6.30 -11.43 -18.21
CA LYS A 198 7.67 -11.78 -17.84
C LYS A 198 7.75 -13.28 -17.66
N ALA A 199 8.40 -13.97 -18.59
CA ALA A 199 8.45 -15.42 -18.57
C ALA A 199 9.50 -16.01 -17.59
N ASP A 200 10.57 -15.27 -17.31
CA ASP A 200 11.71 -15.74 -16.49
C ASP A 200 12.42 -14.57 -15.77
N ASP A 201 13.54 -14.84 -15.08
CA ASP A 201 14.31 -13.89 -14.27
C ASP A 201 15.40 -13.10 -15.04
N SER A 202 15.42 -13.16 -16.38
CA SER A 202 16.38 -12.42 -17.23
C SER A 202 16.37 -10.90 -16.98
N ILE A 203 15.25 -10.35 -16.51
CA ILE A 203 15.12 -8.98 -16.03
C ILE A 203 14.92 -8.99 -14.51
N THR A 204 15.80 -8.33 -13.74
CA THR A 204 15.86 -8.49 -12.27
C THR A 204 14.61 -7.98 -11.53
N VAL A 205 13.96 -6.95 -12.05
CA VAL A 205 12.78 -6.30 -11.46
C VAL A 205 11.70 -6.17 -12.53
N THR A 206 10.47 -5.84 -12.13
CA THR A 206 9.42 -5.56 -13.12
C THR A 206 8.57 -4.38 -12.69
N ARG A 207 8.77 -3.27 -13.39
CA ARG A 207 7.98 -2.05 -13.32
C ARG A 207 7.70 -1.50 -14.71
N TYR A 208 6.63 -0.76 -14.81
CA TYR A 208 6.43 0.20 -15.88
C TYR A 208 6.46 1.61 -15.30
N ILE A 209 7.24 2.50 -15.91
CA ILE A 209 7.33 3.91 -15.51
C ILE A 209 6.78 4.79 -16.62
N VAL A 210 5.79 5.61 -16.27
CA VAL A 210 5.38 6.76 -17.08
C VAL A 210 6.22 7.95 -16.66
N ARG A 211 7.08 8.45 -17.54
CA ARG A 211 7.91 9.64 -17.34
C ARG A 211 7.17 10.86 -17.86
N VAL A 212 6.97 11.85 -16.99
CA VAL A 212 6.17 13.05 -17.27
C VAL A 212 7.05 14.29 -17.20
N ARG A 213 6.83 15.21 -18.14
CA ARG A 213 7.57 16.48 -18.20
C ARG A 213 7.42 17.29 -16.89
N PRO A 214 8.50 17.95 -16.43
CA PRO A 214 8.46 18.76 -15.22
C PRO A 214 7.47 19.93 -15.37
N GLY A 215 6.89 20.35 -14.24
CA GLY A 215 6.04 21.55 -14.16
C GLY A 215 4.62 21.40 -14.71
N LEU A 216 4.22 20.24 -15.26
CA LEU A 216 2.88 20.05 -15.80
C LEU A 216 1.79 19.94 -14.73
N PHE A 217 2.14 19.41 -13.55
CA PHE A 217 1.24 19.22 -12.42
C PHE A 217 1.86 19.74 -11.12
N PRO A 218 1.05 20.30 -10.21
CA PRO A 218 1.50 20.59 -8.86
C PRO A 218 1.71 19.28 -8.08
N ASN A 219 2.78 19.21 -7.27
CA ASN A 219 2.94 18.11 -6.31
C ASN A 219 3.76 18.52 -5.09
N ASP A 220 3.12 18.54 -3.92
CA ASP A 220 3.82 18.71 -2.62
C ASP A 220 3.63 17.51 -1.68
N ASN A 221 3.31 16.35 -2.25
CA ASN A 221 3.18 15.12 -1.48
C ASN A 221 4.55 14.65 -0.95
N PRO A 222 4.59 13.72 0.01
CA PRO A 222 5.84 13.24 0.58
C PRO A 222 6.78 12.52 -0.42
N ASP A 223 6.25 12.15 -1.58
CA ASP A 223 6.98 11.61 -2.73
C ASP A 223 7.58 12.66 -3.68
N SER A 224 7.54 13.95 -3.31
CA SER A 224 8.14 15.03 -4.08
C SER A 224 9.30 15.74 -3.38
N TRP A 225 10.34 16.09 -4.15
CA TRP A 225 11.53 16.79 -3.65
C TRP A 225 12.05 17.79 -4.68
N ASP A 226 12.94 18.67 -4.23
CA ASP A 226 13.70 19.57 -5.09
C ASP A 226 15.17 19.16 -5.03
N ALA A 227 15.72 18.65 -6.13
CA ALA A 227 17.10 18.14 -6.14
C ALA A 227 18.15 19.26 -5.96
N THR A 228 17.79 20.52 -6.18
CA THR A 228 18.68 21.68 -6.03
C THR A 228 18.71 22.23 -4.61
N ARG A 229 17.63 22.05 -3.84
CA ARG A 229 17.50 22.59 -2.48
C ARG A 229 17.50 21.52 -1.38
N ASP A 230 17.02 20.31 -1.68
CA ASP A 230 16.86 19.27 -0.68
C ASP A 230 18.14 18.42 -0.57
N VAL A 231 18.60 18.25 0.66
CA VAL A 231 19.83 17.53 0.98
C VAL A 231 19.57 16.03 0.96
N LEU A 232 20.40 15.26 0.24
CA LEU A 232 20.38 13.80 0.29
C LEU A 232 20.87 13.32 1.66
N ILE A 233 20.08 12.51 2.36
CA ILE A 233 20.38 12.05 3.73
C ILE A 233 20.53 10.53 3.87
N GLU A 234 19.99 9.75 2.93
CA GLU A 234 20.14 8.29 2.93
C GLU A 234 20.13 7.72 1.51
N ALA A 235 21.09 6.83 1.24
CA ALA A 235 21.30 6.20 -0.07
C ALA A 235 21.29 7.25 -1.20
N GLN A 236 20.41 7.08 -2.19
CA GLN A 236 20.24 7.99 -3.33
C GLN A 236 18.79 8.47 -3.48
N ASP A 237 17.94 8.23 -2.47
CA ASP A 237 16.49 8.36 -2.60
C ASP A 237 15.74 8.95 -1.40
N VAL A 238 16.42 9.28 -0.29
CA VAL A 238 15.80 10.01 0.83
C VAL A 238 16.45 11.37 0.96
N ARG A 239 15.62 12.41 0.92
CA ARG A 239 16.06 13.81 0.97
C ARG A 239 15.39 14.57 2.12
N ARG A 240 16.06 15.61 2.61
CA ARG A 240 15.56 16.53 3.63
C ARG A 240 15.47 17.94 3.07
N ARG A 241 14.30 18.55 3.23
CA ARG A 241 14.02 19.95 2.89
C ARG A 241 14.67 20.90 3.91
N PRO A 242 14.84 22.19 3.56
CA PRO A 242 15.33 23.20 4.50
C PRO A 242 14.50 23.35 5.79
N ASP A 243 13.19 23.06 5.73
CA ASP A 243 12.28 23.08 6.88
C ASP A 243 12.41 21.85 7.80
N GLY A 244 13.28 20.89 7.45
CA GLY A 244 13.51 19.66 8.20
C GLY A 244 12.57 18.51 7.84
N THR A 245 11.56 18.72 6.99
CA THR A 245 10.72 17.63 6.48
C THR A 245 11.51 16.76 5.49
N THR A 246 11.16 15.49 5.41
CA THR A 246 11.86 14.49 4.60
C THR A 246 10.96 13.94 3.51
N ARG A 247 11.56 13.60 2.38
CA ARG A 247 10.90 13.27 1.11
C ARG A 247 11.58 12.08 0.47
N SER A 248 10.79 11.22 -0.17
CA SER A 248 11.29 10.07 -0.91
C SER A 248 10.20 9.49 -1.80
N LYS A 249 10.58 8.97 -2.96
CA LYS A 249 9.71 8.14 -3.81
C LYS A 249 9.07 6.94 -3.07
N HIS A 250 9.63 6.52 -1.94
CA HIS A 250 9.09 5.44 -1.10
C HIS A 250 7.92 5.89 -0.19
N TYR A 251 7.69 7.20 -0.04
CA TYR A 251 6.75 7.78 0.92
C TYR A 251 5.35 7.94 0.32
N SER A 252 4.81 6.86 -0.24
CA SER A 252 3.48 6.83 -0.88
C SER A 252 2.32 6.82 0.13
N ASN A 253 2.58 6.45 1.38
CA ASN A 253 1.58 6.15 2.41
C ASN A 253 0.54 5.06 2.05
N GLN A 254 0.69 4.30 0.97
CA GLN A 254 -0.36 3.37 0.53
C GLN A 254 0.09 1.92 0.57
N ARG A 255 -0.82 1.05 1.04
CA ARG A 255 -0.72 -0.39 0.76
C ARG A 255 -1.39 -0.67 -0.57
N VAL A 256 -0.94 -1.73 -1.24
CA VAL A 256 -1.54 -2.26 -2.46
C VAL A 256 -3.08 -2.38 -2.40
N VAL A 257 -3.64 -2.81 -1.26
CA VAL A 257 -5.10 -2.92 -1.08
C VAL A 257 -5.84 -1.57 -1.00
N ASP A 258 -5.15 -0.49 -0.60
CA ASP A 258 -5.75 0.80 -0.24
C ASP A 258 -5.91 1.76 -1.42
N TYR A 259 -5.27 1.50 -2.58
CA TYR A 259 -5.40 2.34 -3.76
C TYR A 259 -6.00 1.62 -4.97
N ARG A 260 -6.59 2.42 -5.87
CA ARG A 260 -7.11 1.97 -7.18
C ARG A 260 -6.36 2.63 -8.33
N TYR A 261 -5.88 3.86 -8.11
CA TYR A 261 -5.10 4.62 -9.07
C TYR A 261 -4.18 5.59 -8.32
N VAL A 262 -3.14 6.06 -9.00
CA VAL A 262 -2.23 7.12 -8.55
C VAL A 262 -1.94 8.06 -9.70
N GLY A 263 -1.77 9.35 -9.43
CA GLY A 263 -1.62 10.32 -10.50
C GLY A 263 -1.55 11.75 -10.02
N TRP A 264 -1.78 12.65 -10.97
CA TRP A 264 -1.93 14.07 -10.71
C TRP A 264 -3.13 14.64 -11.44
N SER A 265 -3.66 15.73 -10.92
CA SER A 265 -4.72 16.48 -11.57
C SER A 265 -4.55 17.99 -11.36
N LYS A 266 -5.15 18.74 -12.29
CA LYS A 266 -5.41 20.17 -12.23
C LYS A 266 -6.71 20.45 -13.00
N PRO A 267 -7.27 21.66 -12.95
CA PRO A 267 -8.47 21.97 -13.75
C PRO A 267 -8.27 21.61 -15.22
N GLY A 268 -9.19 20.81 -15.78
CA GLY A 268 -9.20 20.43 -17.19
C GLY A 268 -8.34 19.21 -17.58
N VAL A 269 -7.50 18.67 -16.68
CA VAL A 269 -6.72 17.45 -16.95
C VAL A 269 -6.34 16.67 -15.69
N GLY A 270 -6.53 15.36 -15.73
CA GLY A 270 -5.92 14.41 -14.80
C GLY A 270 -5.17 13.31 -15.57
N LEU A 271 -3.98 12.95 -15.10
CA LEU A 271 -3.16 11.86 -15.61
C LEU A 271 -2.98 10.81 -14.51
N TRP A 272 -3.47 9.61 -14.78
CA TRP A 272 -3.58 8.56 -13.76
C TRP A 272 -3.01 7.23 -14.25
N MET A 273 -2.27 6.55 -13.39
CA MET A 273 -2.00 5.13 -13.48
C MET A 273 -3.07 4.39 -12.68
N VAL A 274 -3.99 3.72 -13.35
CA VAL A 274 -4.95 2.80 -12.74
C VAL A 274 -4.27 1.44 -12.59
N ARG A 275 -4.20 1.01 -11.35
CA ARG A 275 -3.51 -0.18 -10.88
C ARG A 275 -4.12 -1.45 -11.48
N SER A 276 -3.29 -2.43 -11.79
CA SER A 276 -3.76 -3.76 -12.17
C SER A 276 -4.28 -4.59 -10.99
N ASN A 277 -4.69 -5.83 -11.25
CA ASN A 277 -5.08 -6.78 -10.21
C ASN A 277 -3.90 -7.25 -9.34
N HIS A 278 -2.65 -7.00 -9.76
CA HIS A 278 -1.40 -7.49 -9.14
C HIS A 278 -1.35 -9.01 -8.96
N GLU A 279 -1.98 -9.78 -9.83
CA GLU A 279 -2.00 -11.24 -9.70
C GLU A 279 -0.60 -11.86 -9.78
N LYS A 280 0.26 -11.34 -10.66
CA LYS A 280 1.67 -11.68 -10.83
C LYS A 280 2.62 -10.74 -10.06
N ALA A 281 2.08 -9.86 -9.22
CA ALA A 281 2.95 -9.08 -8.32
C ALA A 281 3.34 -9.90 -7.08
N SER A 282 4.24 -9.37 -6.25
CA SER A 282 4.72 -10.03 -5.02
C SER A 282 4.53 -9.18 -3.76
N GLY A 283 4.32 -9.85 -2.63
CA GLY A 283 4.27 -9.25 -1.29
C GLY A 283 2.85 -9.11 -0.71
N GLY A 284 1.83 -9.54 -1.46
CA GLY A 284 0.44 -9.58 -1.02
C GLY A 284 -0.25 -8.20 -0.90
N PRO A 285 -1.47 -8.17 -0.32
CA PRO A 285 -2.33 -6.97 -0.26
C PRO A 285 -1.72 -5.79 0.50
N PHE A 286 -0.80 -6.08 1.41
CA PHE A 286 -0.24 -5.10 2.34
C PHE A 286 1.15 -4.63 1.95
N TYR A 287 1.67 -5.10 0.81
CA TYR A 287 2.91 -4.60 0.26
C TYR A 287 2.80 -3.09 -0.03
N ARG A 288 3.93 -2.40 0.12
CA ARG A 288 4.06 -0.96 -0.07
C ARG A 288 5.24 -0.74 -0.99
N SER A 289 5.05 0.08 -2.00
CA SER A 289 6.08 0.31 -3.01
C SER A 289 6.02 1.72 -3.57
N LEU A 290 6.90 1.97 -4.54
CA LEU A 290 6.90 3.18 -5.34
C LEU A 290 5.60 3.26 -6.12
N MET A 291 4.95 4.43 -6.09
CA MET A 291 3.72 4.68 -6.86
C MET A 291 3.89 5.89 -7.75
N ARG A 292 4.64 6.87 -7.26
CA ARG A 292 4.90 8.13 -7.93
C ARG A 292 6.19 8.75 -7.42
N HIS A 293 6.78 9.62 -8.23
CA HIS A 293 7.68 10.65 -7.75
C HIS A 293 7.50 11.95 -8.54
N SER A 294 7.91 13.08 -7.96
CA SER A 294 8.00 14.35 -8.67
C SER A 294 9.18 15.17 -8.15
N TYR A 295 9.92 15.79 -9.06
CA TYR A 295 11.00 16.69 -8.72
C TYR A 295 11.20 17.75 -9.81
N ASP A 296 12.15 18.65 -9.57
CA ASP A 296 12.48 19.80 -10.42
C ASP A 296 12.78 19.41 -11.88
N ASN A 297 13.36 18.24 -12.13
CA ASN A 297 13.72 17.79 -13.48
C ASN A 297 12.80 16.72 -14.07
N GLY A 298 11.69 16.36 -13.41
CA GLY A 298 10.76 15.39 -13.97
C GLY A 298 9.82 14.80 -12.94
N ALA A 299 8.85 14.04 -13.43
CA ALA A 299 7.96 13.27 -12.58
C ALA A 299 7.74 11.89 -13.19
N GLY A 300 7.31 10.93 -12.38
CA GLY A 300 6.88 9.66 -12.93
C GLY A 300 5.87 8.91 -12.09
N LEU A 301 5.01 8.17 -12.80
CA LEU A 301 4.06 7.22 -12.23
C LEU A 301 4.57 5.81 -12.43
N TYR A 302 4.40 4.97 -11.43
CA TYR A 302 4.85 3.59 -11.45
C TYR A 302 3.67 2.64 -11.38
N GLU A 303 3.76 1.57 -12.16
CA GLU A 303 3.14 0.30 -11.80
C GLU A 303 4.28 -0.67 -11.43
N ILE A 304 4.34 -1.06 -10.16
CA ILE A 304 5.37 -1.99 -9.65
C ILE A 304 4.78 -3.39 -9.55
N LEU A 305 5.30 -4.30 -10.35
CA LEU A 305 4.93 -5.72 -10.34
C LEU A 305 5.86 -6.49 -9.41
N TYR A 306 7.16 -6.25 -9.54
CA TYR A 306 8.15 -6.75 -8.60
C TYR A 306 9.24 -5.72 -8.32
N TYR A 307 9.52 -5.54 -7.03
CA TYR A 307 10.63 -4.76 -6.52
C TYR A 307 11.16 -5.45 -5.26
N GLY A 308 12.49 -5.52 -5.13
CA GLY A 308 13.16 -6.24 -4.03
C GLY A 308 13.16 -5.49 -2.69
N GLU A 309 12.67 -4.26 -2.64
CA GLU A 309 12.64 -3.47 -1.41
C GLU A 309 11.59 -4.01 -0.43
N ASN A 310 12.05 -4.37 0.77
CA ASN A 310 11.30 -5.03 1.83
C ASN A 310 10.36 -6.16 1.32
N GLN A 311 10.85 -6.96 0.37
CA GLN A 311 10.04 -7.97 -0.30
C GLN A 311 9.96 -9.27 0.52
N THR A 312 8.74 -9.82 0.64
CA THR A 312 8.42 -10.98 1.49
C THR A 312 8.10 -12.25 0.71
N GLU A 313 7.90 -12.12 -0.61
CA GLU A 313 7.59 -13.22 -1.49
C GLU A 313 8.51 -13.21 -2.72
N PRO A 314 8.83 -14.39 -3.29
CA PRO A 314 9.55 -14.45 -4.55
C PRO A 314 8.76 -13.75 -5.68
N MET A 315 9.48 -13.38 -6.73
CA MET A 315 8.87 -12.86 -7.96
C MET A 315 7.97 -13.93 -8.59
N ARG A 316 6.80 -13.50 -9.10
CA ARG A 316 5.92 -14.34 -9.91
C ARG A 316 6.09 -14.00 -11.40
N PHE A 317 5.90 -14.99 -12.25
CA PHE A 317 6.07 -14.87 -13.70
C PHE A 317 4.73 -14.97 -14.44
N GLY A 318 4.72 -14.50 -15.68
CA GLY A 318 3.59 -14.47 -16.59
C GLY A 318 3.05 -13.06 -16.83
N LEU A 319 1.92 -13.01 -17.53
CA LEU A 319 1.23 -11.78 -17.93
C LEU A 319 0.60 -11.07 -16.74
N GLN A 320 0.98 -9.82 -16.52
CA GLN A 320 0.37 -8.93 -15.55
C GLN A 320 -0.32 -7.77 -16.25
N GLY A 321 -1.56 -7.50 -15.83
CA GLY A 321 -2.36 -6.41 -16.33
C GLY A 321 -3.85 -6.76 -16.38
N PRO A 322 -4.68 -5.93 -17.02
CA PRO A 322 -4.30 -4.59 -17.47
C PRO A 322 -3.97 -3.68 -16.28
N TYR A 323 -2.97 -2.83 -16.43
CA TYR A 323 -2.93 -1.53 -15.77
C TYR A 323 -3.18 -0.46 -16.85
N VAL A 324 -3.77 0.68 -16.46
CA VAL A 324 -4.30 1.65 -17.43
C VAL A 324 -3.71 3.02 -17.18
N LEU A 325 -3.12 3.61 -18.22
CA LEU A 325 -2.80 5.02 -18.23
C LEU A 325 -4.02 5.80 -18.72
N ALA A 326 -4.67 6.55 -17.84
CA ALA A 326 -5.93 7.24 -18.11
C ALA A 326 -5.76 8.76 -18.06
N PHE A 327 -6.21 9.44 -19.13
CA PHE A 327 -6.44 10.88 -19.12
C PHE A 327 -7.91 11.19 -18.85
N THR A 328 -8.13 12.21 -18.03
CA THR A 328 -9.44 12.70 -17.61
C THR A 328 -9.51 14.21 -17.77
N ASP A 329 -10.66 14.81 -17.50
CA ASP A 329 -10.88 16.25 -17.49
C ASP A 329 -10.48 16.95 -16.16
N GLY A 330 -9.74 16.24 -15.30
CA GLY A 330 -9.32 16.71 -13.97
C GLY A 330 -9.90 15.87 -12.83
N GLY A 331 -10.98 15.15 -13.11
CA GLY A 331 -11.57 14.18 -12.18
C GLY A 331 -10.71 12.92 -11.98
N ALA A 332 -11.15 12.06 -11.06
CA ALA A 332 -10.61 10.72 -10.92
C ALA A 332 -10.98 9.84 -12.12
N PRO A 333 -10.21 8.77 -12.43
CA PRO A 333 -10.60 7.78 -13.43
C PRO A 333 -11.95 7.14 -13.12
N SER A 334 -12.70 6.78 -14.16
CA SER A 334 -13.95 6.01 -14.01
C SER A 334 -13.72 4.77 -13.15
N SER A 335 -14.70 4.44 -12.30
CA SER A 335 -14.64 3.21 -11.50
C SER A 335 -14.70 1.94 -12.34
N GLU A 336 -15.12 2.05 -13.60
CA GLU A 336 -15.10 0.98 -14.59
C GLU A 336 -13.67 0.61 -15.01
N LEU A 337 -12.66 1.45 -14.76
CA LEU A 337 -11.26 1.12 -15.04
C LEU A 337 -10.59 0.34 -13.89
N TRP A 338 -11.24 0.21 -12.74
CA TRP A 338 -10.63 -0.46 -11.59
C TRP A 338 -10.46 -1.96 -11.86
N HIS A 339 -9.36 -2.54 -11.39
CA HIS A 339 -9.01 -3.94 -11.64
C HIS A 339 -10.08 -4.99 -11.30
N ASP A 340 -11.02 -4.66 -10.40
CA ASP A 340 -12.11 -5.54 -9.97
C ASP A 340 -13.43 -5.32 -10.74
N ARG A 341 -13.44 -4.36 -11.68
CA ARG A 341 -14.63 -3.95 -12.45
C ARG A 341 -14.38 -3.78 -13.95
N ILE A 342 -13.13 -3.67 -14.35
CA ILE A 342 -12.73 -3.46 -15.74
C ILE A 342 -13.22 -4.58 -16.65
N ASP A 343 -13.93 -4.19 -17.70
CA ASP A 343 -14.32 -5.10 -18.77
C ASP A 343 -13.08 -5.45 -19.59
N THR A 344 -12.73 -6.73 -19.58
CA THR A 344 -11.60 -7.29 -20.33
C THR A 344 -12.05 -8.34 -21.34
N SER A 345 -13.36 -8.49 -21.61
CA SER A 345 -13.84 -9.50 -22.57
C SER A 345 -13.33 -9.26 -23.99
N TRP A 346 -13.02 -8.00 -24.33
CA TRP A 346 -12.43 -7.63 -25.61
C TRP A 346 -10.97 -8.06 -25.76
N VAL A 347 -10.31 -8.50 -24.68
CA VAL A 347 -8.91 -8.96 -24.68
C VAL A 347 -8.80 -10.40 -25.17
N ASP A 348 -9.85 -11.23 -25.00
CA ASP A 348 -9.86 -12.65 -25.40
C ASP A 348 -9.48 -12.88 -26.87
N GLY A 349 -9.81 -11.92 -27.75
CA GLY A 349 -9.52 -11.97 -29.18
C GLY A 349 -8.18 -11.35 -29.60
N LEU A 350 -7.38 -10.82 -28.67
CA LEU A 350 -6.13 -10.10 -28.99
C LEU A 350 -4.91 -11.03 -29.12
N GLY A 351 -5.00 -12.26 -28.61
CA GLY A 351 -3.89 -13.21 -28.65
C GLY A 351 -2.69 -12.80 -27.80
N LEU A 352 -2.91 -12.19 -26.63
CA LEU A 352 -1.83 -11.87 -25.69
C LEU A 352 -1.27 -13.15 -25.07
N ASP A 353 0.05 -13.31 -25.08
CA ASP A 353 0.69 -14.48 -24.47
C ASP A 353 0.48 -14.47 -22.95
N GLY A 354 0.05 -15.62 -22.41
CA GLY A 354 -0.27 -15.76 -20.98
C GLY A 354 -1.61 -15.16 -20.55
N TRP A 355 -2.44 -14.66 -21.48
CA TRP A 355 -3.78 -14.18 -21.15
C TRP A 355 -4.70 -15.32 -20.69
N VAL A 356 -5.39 -15.06 -19.59
CA VAL A 356 -6.46 -15.93 -19.09
C VAL A 356 -7.74 -15.11 -19.01
N GLY A 357 -8.67 -15.40 -19.91
CA GLY A 357 -9.99 -14.76 -19.97
C GLY A 357 -10.91 -15.20 -18.84
N ASP A 358 -12.02 -14.48 -18.66
CA ASP A 358 -12.96 -14.71 -17.56
C ASP A 358 -13.58 -16.11 -17.53
N GLY A 359 -13.75 -16.71 -18.73
CA GLY A 359 -14.26 -18.07 -18.90
C GLY A 359 -13.39 -19.15 -18.25
N ASP A 360 -12.08 -18.90 -18.16
CA ASP A 360 -11.08 -19.86 -17.67
C ASP A 360 -10.66 -19.61 -16.22
N ARG A 361 -11.15 -18.53 -15.61
CA ARG A 361 -10.85 -18.20 -14.21
C ARG A 361 -11.80 -18.96 -13.25
N GLY A 362 -11.36 -19.26 -12.02
CA GLY A 362 -12.18 -19.86 -10.95
C GLY A 362 -12.38 -18.92 -9.73
N ALA A 363 -13.49 -19.04 -8.98
CA ALA A 363 -13.81 -18.17 -7.83
C ALA A 363 -13.85 -18.92 -6.50
N VAL A 364 -13.50 -18.24 -5.40
CA VAL A 364 -13.65 -18.75 -4.02
C VAL A 364 -14.72 -17.93 -3.31
N ALA A 365 -15.60 -18.58 -2.54
CA ALA A 365 -16.55 -17.88 -1.69
C ALA A 365 -16.54 -18.50 -0.29
N GLY A 366 -16.28 -17.68 0.72
CA GLY A 366 -16.36 -18.06 2.13
C GLY A 366 -17.57 -17.41 2.79
N VAL A 367 -18.23 -18.14 3.69
CA VAL A 367 -19.28 -17.59 4.56
C VAL A 367 -18.91 -17.86 6.02
N GLY A 368 -19.15 -16.89 6.90
CA GLY A 368 -19.05 -17.10 8.35
C GLY A 368 -17.63 -17.21 8.89
N ILE A 369 -16.81 -16.17 8.75
CA ILE A 369 -15.55 -16.06 9.49
C ILE A 369 -15.89 -15.87 10.98
N SER A 370 -15.71 -16.91 11.78
CA SER A 370 -15.94 -16.88 13.23
C SER A 370 -14.82 -16.17 13.99
N GLY A 371 -15.12 -15.60 15.16
CA GLY A 371 -14.11 -15.00 16.05
C GLY A 371 -13.57 -13.65 15.57
N ARG A 372 -14.25 -12.99 14.64
CA ARG A 372 -13.88 -11.63 14.21
C ARG A 372 -14.14 -10.63 15.33
N ASN A 373 -13.22 -9.69 15.49
CA ASN A 373 -13.47 -8.46 16.20
C ASN A 373 -14.17 -7.48 15.23
N PRO A 374 -15.42 -7.08 15.48
CA PRO A 374 -16.19 -6.23 14.57
C PRO A 374 -15.58 -4.82 14.40
N ALA A 375 -14.69 -4.39 15.30
CA ALA A 375 -13.95 -3.14 15.16
C ALA A 375 -12.77 -3.21 14.16
N LEU A 376 -12.52 -4.37 13.55
CA LEU A 376 -11.43 -4.59 12.60
C LEU A 376 -11.96 -4.89 11.20
N ALA A 377 -11.34 -4.28 10.19
CA ALA A 377 -11.45 -4.74 8.81
C ALA A 377 -10.57 -5.99 8.62
N TYR A 378 -11.03 -6.91 7.79
CA TYR A 378 -10.33 -8.16 7.51
C TYR A 378 -10.12 -8.29 6.00
N THR A 379 -8.93 -8.71 5.60
CA THR A 379 -8.60 -9.06 4.22
C THR A 379 -8.27 -10.54 4.17
N VAL A 380 -8.86 -11.27 3.22
CA VAL A 380 -8.52 -12.66 2.94
C VAL A 380 -7.61 -12.68 1.72
N GLY A 381 -6.41 -13.21 1.87
CA GLY A 381 -5.45 -13.40 0.79
C GLY A 381 -5.34 -14.86 0.35
N PHE A 382 -5.11 -15.07 -0.94
CA PHE A 382 -4.77 -16.35 -1.56
C PHE A 382 -3.48 -16.15 -2.34
N ALA A 383 -2.54 -17.08 -2.22
CA ALA A 383 -1.28 -17.01 -2.95
C ALA A 383 -0.73 -18.42 -3.20
N ASN A 384 -0.03 -18.55 -4.32
CA ASN A 384 0.89 -19.63 -4.65
C ASN A 384 2.09 -19.04 -5.41
N ASP A 385 2.93 -19.90 -5.99
CA ASP A 385 4.12 -19.47 -6.74
C ASP A 385 3.75 -18.75 -8.06
N ASP A 386 2.53 -18.96 -8.57
CA ASP A 386 2.07 -18.43 -9.86
C ASP A 386 1.27 -17.14 -9.74
N ALA A 387 0.49 -16.96 -8.66
CA ALA A 387 -0.40 -15.82 -8.51
C ALA A 387 -0.76 -15.48 -7.05
N GLN A 388 -1.21 -14.24 -6.82
CA GLN A 388 -1.78 -13.74 -5.58
C GLN A 388 -3.11 -13.00 -5.80
N TYR A 389 -4.03 -13.11 -4.85
CA TYR A 389 -5.33 -12.42 -4.85
C TYR A 389 -5.76 -12.09 -3.44
N TRP A 390 -6.69 -11.15 -3.31
CA TRP A 390 -7.32 -10.87 -2.02
C TRP A 390 -8.69 -10.24 -2.18
N ALA A 391 -9.45 -10.25 -1.09
CA ALA A 391 -10.68 -9.49 -0.96
C ALA A 391 -10.91 -9.05 0.49
N THR A 392 -11.62 -7.94 0.66
CA THR A 392 -12.16 -7.52 1.96
C THR A 392 -13.25 -8.50 2.41
N ALA A 393 -13.20 -8.93 3.66
CA ALA A 393 -14.23 -9.75 4.27
C ALA A 393 -15.35 -8.87 4.82
N GLU A 394 -16.44 -8.75 4.08
CA GLU A 394 -17.64 -8.01 4.48
C GLU A 394 -18.57 -8.86 5.39
N PRO A 395 -19.47 -8.22 6.17
CA PRO A 395 -20.61 -8.92 6.77
C PRO A 395 -21.57 -9.42 5.69
N GLY A 396 -21.84 -10.73 5.65
CA GLY A 396 -22.77 -11.35 4.69
C GLY A 396 -22.08 -12.06 3.51
N PRO A 397 -22.84 -12.78 2.67
CA PRO A 397 -22.28 -13.56 1.57
C PRO A 397 -21.86 -12.67 0.39
N ARG A 398 -20.55 -12.59 0.10
CA ARG A 398 -20.05 -12.14 -1.21
C ARG A 398 -19.02 -13.10 -1.80
N ARG A 399 -18.98 -13.14 -3.13
CA ARG A 399 -18.06 -13.94 -3.95
C ARG A 399 -16.69 -13.26 -4.03
N VAL A 400 -15.60 -14.01 -3.89
CA VAL A 400 -14.24 -13.57 -4.23
C VAL A 400 -13.93 -14.01 -5.66
N HIS A 401 -13.54 -13.08 -6.52
CA HIS A 401 -13.10 -13.31 -7.91
C HIS A 401 -11.61 -12.95 -8.04
N ARG A 402 -10.68 -13.65 -8.72
CA ARG A 402 -10.54 -15.06 -9.19
C ARG A 402 -9.04 -15.36 -9.55
N PRO A 403 -8.44 -16.48 -9.08
CA PRO A 403 -7.29 -17.18 -9.68
C PRO A 403 -7.63 -18.05 -10.92
N PRO A 404 -6.74 -18.19 -11.92
CA PRO A 404 -6.72 -19.33 -12.84
C PRO A 404 -6.19 -20.62 -12.18
N ASP A 405 -6.80 -21.75 -12.55
CA ASP A 405 -6.32 -23.13 -12.36
C ASP A 405 -5.86 -23.61 -10.98
N ALA A 406 -6.81 -23.67 -10.05
CA ALA A 406 -6.82 -24.67 -8.97
C ALA A 406 -7.69 -25.90 -9.29
N ALA A 407 -7.98 -26.18 -10.57
CA ALA A 407 -8.73 -27.35 -11.00
C ALA A 407 -7.85 -28.41 -11.69
N ARG A 408 -6.68 -28.71 -11.11
CA ARG A 408 -6.06 -30.05 -10.99
C ARG A 408 -4.62 -29.89 -10.47
N ARG A 409 -4.48 -29.69 -9.16
CA ARG A 409 -3.37 -30.15 -8.27
C ARG A 409 -3.35 -29.33 -6.96
N LEU A 410 -4.39 -29.47 -6.14
CA LEU A 410 -4.17 -29.56 -4.70
C LEU A 410 -4.22 -31.06 -4.38
N HIS A 411 -3.09 -31.75 -4.50
CA HIS A 411 -2.97 -33.08 -3.91
C HIS A 411 -2.79 -32.91 -2.40
N LEU A 412 -3.87 -33.05 -1.65
CA LEU A 412 -3.84 -33.96 -0.52
C LEU A 412 -4.24 -35.31 -1.12
N ASP A 413 -3.26 -36.18 -1.33
CA ASP A 413 -3.34 -37.59 -1.78
C ASP A 413 -4.48 -38.05 -2.72
N ARG A 414 -4.07 -38.37 -3.97
CA ARG A 414 -4.54 -39.44 -4.88
C ARG A 414 -5.97 -39.40 -5.48
N LEU A 415 -5.96 -39.61 -6.80
CA LEU A 415 -6.98 -40.14 -7.75
C LEU A 415 -7.75 -39.15 -8.66
N PRO A 416 -7.97 -39.51 -9.95
CA PRO A 416 -8.50 -38.61 -10.98
C PRO A 416 -10.02 -38.78 -11.21
N GLY A 417 -10.72 -37.68 -11.53
CA GLY A 417 -12.10 -37.73 -12.02
C GLY A 417 -12.78 -36.37 -12.12
N ARG A 418 -13.49 -36.12 -13.22
CA ARG A 418 -14.25 -34.90 -13.55
C ARG A 418 -15.38 -34.60 -12.54
N THR A 419 -15.56 -33.33 -12.15
CA THR A 419 -16.89 -32.73 -11.91
C THR A 419 -16.85 -31.18 -11.83
N ARG A 420 -17.79 -30.52 -12.53
CA ARG A 420 -18.10 -29.08 -12.43
C ARG A 420 -19.11 -28.86 -11.27
N ARG A 421 -18.67 -28.45 -10.08
CA ARG A 421 -19.50 -27.79 -9.05
C ARG A 421 -18.64 -26.86 -8.18
N PRO A 422 -19.18 -25.72 -7.68
CA PRO A 422 -18.46 -24.88 -6.72
C PRO A 422 -18.26 -25.66 -5.41
N HIS A 423 -17.00 -25.84 -5.01
CA HIS A 423 -16.68 -26.47 -3.74
C HIS A 423 -17.05 -25.52 -2.59
N ARG A 424 -17.99 -25.95 -1.75
CA ARG A 424 -18.26 -25.34 -0.44
C ARG A 424 -17.13 -25.80 0.48
N LEU A 425 -16.27 -24.89 0.92
CA LEU A 425 -15.31 -25.19 1.99
C LEU A 425 -16.11 -25.41 3.29
N ARG A 426 -16.31 -26.68 3.66
CA ARG A 426 -16.55 -27.09 5.05
C ARG A 426 -15.18 -27.45 5.63
N ASP A 427 -14.73 -26.66 6.60
CA ASP A 427 -13.54 -26.91 7.44
C ASP A 427 -12.24 -27.31 6.71
N GLY A 428 -11.91 -26.59 5.63
CA GLY A 428 -10.62 -26.73 4.96
C GLY A 428 -9.58 -25.75 5.50
N ARG A 429 -8.42 -26.27 5.94
CA ARG A 429 -7.26 -25.47 6.35
C ARG A 429 -6.85 -24.53 5.21
N ALA A 430 -7.17 -23.25 5.34
CA ALA A 430 -6.49 -22.19 4.61
C ALA A 430 -5.00 -22.24 4.99
N ARG A 431 -4.09 -22.29 4.01
CA ARG A 431 -2.72 -21.83 4.26
C ARG A 431 -2.82 -20.32 4.46
N GLN A 432 -2.88 -19.93 5.72
CA GLN A 432 -2.91 -18.56 6.17
C GLN A 432 -1.58 -17.88 5.80
N HIS A 433 -1.58 -16.98 4.81
CA HIS A 433 -0.47 -16.04 4.59
C HIS A 433 -0.42 -14.91 5.65
N HIS A 434 -1.27 -14.99 6.66
CA HIS A 434 -1.11 -14.32 7.94
C HIS A 434 -1.55 -15.28 9.03
N ARG A 435 -0.61 -15.87 9.76
CA ARG A 435 -0.88 -16.19 11.16
C ARG A 435 -0.77 -14.87 11.93
N PRO A 436 -1.86 -14.23 12.40
CA PRO A 436 -1.84 -13.92 13.82
C PRO A 436 -1.59 -15.26 14.51
N ALA A 437 -0.66 -15.34 15.46
CA ALA A 437 -0.53 -16.55 16.27
C ALA A 437 -1.92 -16.93 16.79
N HIS A 438 -2.52 -17.95 16.19
CA HIS A 438 -3.72 -18.59 16.72
C HIS A 438 -3.28 -19.35 17.96
N HIS A 439 -3.08 -18.63 19.06
CA HIS A 439 -3.44 -19.21 20.35
C HIS A 439 -4.96 -19.28 20.38
N ARG A 440 -5.47 -20.44 20.77
CA ARG A 440 -6.90 -20.68 20.98
C ARG A 440 -7.49 -19.47 21.72
N PRO A 441 -8.58 -18.85 21.26
CA PRO A 441 -9.34 -17.99 22.14
C PRO A 441 -9.82 -18.90 23.29
N HIS A 442 -9.25 -18.72 24.48
CA HIS A 442 -9.85 -19.29 25.68
C HIS A 442 -11.31 -18.79 25.74
N PRO A 443 -12.27 -19.67 26.05
CA PRO A 443 -13.67 -19.31 26.02
C PRO A 443 -13.94 -18.22 27.06
N ARG A 444 -14.36 -17.04 26.56
CA ARG A 444 -15.10 -15.97 27.27
C ARG A 444 -14.91 -15.93 28.78
N ARG A 445 -14.07 -15.01 29.28
CA ARG A 445 -14.39 -14.27 30.51
C ARG A 445 -14.75 -12.84 30.14
N ARG A 446 -15.88 -12.38 30.68
CA ARG A 446 -16.43 -11.02 30.51
C ARG A 446 -15.42 -9.95 30.97
N PRO A 447 -15.44 -8.74 30.38
CA PRO A 447 -14.72 -7.60 30.94
C PRO A 447 -15.39 -7.21 32.25
N GLY A 448 -14.67 -7.38 33.35
CA GLY A 448 -15.20 -7.17 34.70
C GLY A 448 -14.45 -7.96 35.77
N SER A 449 -13.12 -7.84 35.81
CA SER A 449 -12.31 -8.03 37.02
C SER A 449 -11.06 -7.21 36.84
N GLY A 450 -10.74 -6.34 37.80
CA GLY A 450 -9.45 -5.68 37.84
C GLY A 450 -8.38 -6.75 38.02
N SER A 451 -7.58 -6.97 36.98
CA SER A 451 -6.42 -7.86 37.01
C SER A 451 -5.46 -7.36 35.94
N GLY A 452 -4.33 -6.80 36.40
CA GLY A 452 -3.29 -6.19 35.59
C GLY A 452 -2.48 -7.23 34.81
N ASP A 453 -3.12 -7.88 33.83
CA ASP A 453 -2.43 -8.68 32.82
C ASP A 453 -2.03 -7.74 31.66
N LEU A 454 -0.75 -7.72 31.30
CA LEU A 454 -0.24 -6.92 30.17
C LEU A 454 -0.71 -7.54 28.85
N ALA A 455 -1.91 -7.21 28.40
CA ALA A 455 -2.34 -7.50 27.04
C ALA A 455 -2.30 -6.21 26.21
N HIS A 456 -1.18 -5.93 25.50
CA HIS A 456 -1.24 -5.00 24.38
C HIS A 456 -1.92 -5.69 23.19
N ARG A 457 -3.24 -5.51 23.13
CA ARG A 457 -4.14 -5.72 21.98
C ARG A 457 -4.19 -7.13 21.35
N PRO A 458 -5.30 -7.48 20.66
CA PRO A 458 -5.31 -8.63 19.76
C PRO A 458 -4.32 -8.44 18.61
N LEU A 459 -3.52 -9.48 18.33
CA LEU A 459 -2.65 -9.61 17.16
C LEU A 459 -3.38 -9.23 15.86
N GLY A 460 -2.73 -8.42 15.01
CA GLY A 460 -3.24 -8.08 13.67
C GLY A 460 -3.35 -6.60 13.34
N ARG A 461 -2.64 -5.73 14.06
CA ARG A 461 -2.43 -4.35 13.59
C ARG A 461 -0.94 -4.04 13.68
N TYR A 462 -0.33 -3.96 12.50
CA TYR A 462 0.77 -3.05 12.11
C TYR A 462 0.92 -1.89 13.10
N PRO A 463 2.11 -1.29 13.33
CA PRO A 463 2.41 -0.43 14.49
C PRO A 463 1.46 0.77 14.74
N ALA A 464 0.45 0.99 13.90
CA ALA A 464 -0.72 1.82 14.11
C ALA A 464 -1.15 1.92 15.58
N GLY A 465 -1.15 3.15 16.08
CA GLY A 465 -1.44 3.50 17.47
C GLY A 465 -0.19 3.68 18.32
N PHE A 466 0.98 3.17 17.91
CA PHE A 466 2.27 3.51 18.52
C PHE A 466 2.78 4.85 17.99
N ARG A 467 3.66 5.47 18.79
CA ARG A 467 4.32 6.74 18.46
C ARG A 467 5.01 6.65 17.10
N ASN A 468 4.85 7.70 16.29
CA ASN A 468 5.41 7.84 14.94
C ASN A 468 4.94 6.79 13.92
N ALA A 469 4.05 5.85 14.26
CA ALA A 469 3.63 4.79 13.35
C ALA A 469 3.02 5.33 12.05
N ASP A 470 2.20 6.37 12.14
CA ASP A 470 1.61 7.01 10.98
C ASP A 470 2.64 7.82 10.20
N LEU A 471 3.58 8.49 10.88
CA LEU A 471 4.59 9.34 10.24
C LEU A 471 5.54 8.53 9.34
N VAL A 472 6.08 7.41 9.84
CA VAL A 472 7.11 6.60 9.15
C VAL A 472 6.63 5.94 7.87
N THR A 473 5.33 6.02 7.56
CA THR A 473 4.76 5.56 6.29
C THR A 473 4.94 6.56 5.15
N HIS A 474 5.27 7.81 5.49
CA HIS A 474 5.34 8.92 4.56
C HIS A 474 6.44 9.94 4.91
N ALA A 475 7.38 9.57 5.76
CA ALA A 475 8.54 10.38 6.12
C ALA A 475 9.65 9.47 6.69
N HIS A 476 10.88 9.96 6.65
CA HIS A 476 12.02 9.32 7.28
C HIS A 476 11.91 9.37 8.81
N PRO A 477 12.40 8.38 9.56
CA PRO A 477 12.44 8.45 11.03
C PRO A 477 13.17 9.65 11.63
N SER A 478 14.05 10.31 10.86
CA SER A 478 14.75 11.55 11.27
C SER A 478 14.00 12.84 10.91
N ASP A 479 12.77 12.75 10.40
CA ASP A 479 11.97 13.92 10.04
C ASP A 479 11.74 14.82 11.25
N VAL A 480 11.75 16.14 11.05
CA VAL A 480 11.52 17.12 12.12
C VAL A 480 10.18 16.94 12.84
N ARG A 481 9.20 16.33 12.17
CA ARG A 481 7.86 16.05 12.73
C ARG A 481 7.83 14.77 13.59
N ALA A 482 8.90 13.98 13.61
CA ALA A 482 8.98 12.80 14.45
C ALA A 482 8.98 13.21 15.93
N GLU A 483 8.03 12.65 16.69
CA GLU A 483 8.10 12.73 18.14
C GLU A 483 9.36 11.99 18.63
N PRO A 484 9.92 12.36 19.81
CA PRO A 484 11.09 11.70 20.36
C PRO A 484 10.95 10.17 20.36
N TRP A 485 11.95 9.49 19.80
CA TRP A 485 11.95 8.02 19.73
C TRP A 485 12.17 7.35 21.09
N THR A 486 12.61 8.09 22.11
CA THR A 486 12.92 7.62 23.48
C THR A 486 11.78 7.88 24.47
N GLY A 487 11.88 7.35 25.69
CA GLY A 487 10.91 7.56 26.77
C GLY A 487 10.46 6.27 27.46
N ASP A 488 10.21 6.34 28.76
CA ASP A 488 9.76 5.18 29.53
C ASP A 488 8.25 4.95 29.32
N PHE A 489 7.84 3.68 29.29
CA PHE A 489 6.43 3.29 29.20
C PHE A 489 5.97 2.67 30.52
N THR A 490 4.91 3.20 31.12
CA THR A 490 4.34 2.66 32.36
C THR A 490 2.94 2.12 32.10
N VAL A 491 2.77 0.83 32.32
CA VAL A 491 1.52 0.13 32.06
C VAL A 491 0.43 0.63 33.01
N GLY A 492 -0.76 0.90 32.47
CA GLY A 492 -1.87 1.50 33.22
C GLY A 492 -1.75 3.02 33.41
N ARG A 493 -0.68 3.67 32.92
CA ARG A 493 -0.50 5.14 32.96
C ARG A 493 -0.22 5.73 31.57
N SER A 494 0.74 5.17 30.85
CA SER A 494 1.08 5.54 29.48
C SER A 494 -0.01 5.09 28.51
N ARG A 495 -0.20 5.87 27.45
CA ARG A 495 -1.06 5.53 26.30
C ARG A 495 -0.24 4.74 25.29
N ASP A 496 -0.88 3.91 24.46
CA ASP A 496 -0.20 3.18 23.38
C ASP A 496 0.67 4.10 22.49
N ALA A 497 0.19 5.33 22.23
CA ALA A 497 0.91 6.34 21.46
C ALA A 497 2.18 6.88 22.14
N ASP A 498 2.46 6.48 23.38
CA ASP A 498 3.70 6.79 24.09
C ASP A 498 4.75 5.68 23.91
N PHE A 499 4.38 4.52 23.36
CA PHE A 499 5.32 3.45 22.99
C PHE A 499 5.82 3.66 21.55
N PRO A 500 7.12 3.55 21.25
CA PRO A 500 7.63 3.79 19.90
C PRO A 500 7.19 2.70 18.92
N ALA A 501 6.83 3.09 17.70
CA ALA A 501 6.56 2.13 16.63
C ALA A 501 7.77 1.24 16.34
N TYR A 502 8.98 1.83 16.29
CA TYR A 502 10.23 1.18 15.88
C TYR A 502 11.31 1.33 16.97
N GLN A 503 12.23 0.38 17.03
CA GLN A 503 13.43 0.46 17.86
C GLN A 503 14.69 0.09 17.07
N TRP A 504 15.75 0.88 17.25
CA TRP A 504 17.07 0.67 16.67
C TRP A 504 18.15 0.68 17.74
N ARG A 505 19.22 -0.08 17.49
CA ARG A 505 20.38 -0.18 18.39
C ARG A 505 21.01 1.19 18.68
N ASP A 506 21.18 2.03 17.66
CA ASP A 506 21.96 3.28 17.79
C ASP A 506 21.08 4.52 17.99
N VAL A 507 19.76 4.36 18.19
CA VAL A 507 18.82 5.49 18.30
C VAL A 507 18.09 5.48 19.64
N ASN A 508 17.44 4.38 19.98
CA ASN A 508 16.50 4.34 21.11
C ASN A 508 16.47 2.99 21.82
N ASP A 509 17.64 2.33 21.87
CA ASP A 509 17.81 1.01 22.48
C ASP A 509 17.62 1.03 24.00
N GLY A 510 17.41 -0.17 24.58
CA GLY A 510 17.20 -0.32 26.02
C GLY A 510 15.84 0.19 26.50
N ARG A 511 14.79 -0.04 25.71
CA ARG A 511 13.42 0.41 26.02
C ARG A 511 12.96 -0.13 27.36
N ARG A 512 12.62 0.78 28.28
CA ARG A 512 12.07 0.44 29.59
C ARG A 512 10.54 0.43 29.59
N VAL A 513 9.98 -0.66 30.09
CA VAL A 513 8.56 -0.85 30.36
C VAL A 513 8.40 -1.21 31.83
N THR A 514 7.60 -0.44 32.56
CA THR A 514 7.31 -0.65 33.98
C THR A 514 5.87 -1.08 34.15
N PHE A 515 5.64 -2.11 34.96
CA PHE A 515 4.29 -2.66 35.22
C PHE A 515 4.21 -3.28 36.61
N ASP A 516 3.01 -3.30 37.19
CA ASP A 516 2.78 -3.91 38.49
C ASP A 516 2.16 -5.31 38.34
N LEU A 517 2.57 -6.24 39.20
CA LEU A 517 1.95 -7.57 39.34
C LEU A 517 1.42 -7.76 40.76
N THR A 518 0.31 -8.46 40.89
CA THR A 518 -0.13 -9.01 42.18
C THR A 518 0.80 -10.14 42.64
N ALA A 519 0.74 -10.49 43.93
CA ALA A 519 1.53 -11.61 44.46
C ALA A 519 1.20 -12.93 43.76
N GLU A 520 -0.07 -13.18 43.48
CA GLU A 520 -0.55 -14.35 42.72
C GLU A 520 0.03 -14.37 41.30
N GLN A 521 0.05 -13.21 40.65
CA GLN A 521 0.58 -13.11 39.28
C GLN A 521 2.11 -13.29 39.21
N ALA A 522 2.84 -12.83 40.23
CA ALA A 522 4.29 -12.95 40.30
C ALA A 522 4.75 -14.34 40.74
N ALA A 523 3.90 -15.11 41.42
CA ALA A 523 4.21 -16.46 41.90
C ALA A 523 4.25 -17.53 40.79
N GLN A 524 3.85 -17.19 39.56
CA GLN A 524 3.77 -18.12 38.44
C GLN A 524 4.70 -17.70 37.31
N PRO A 525 5.31 -18.65 36.58
CA PRO A 525 6.02 -18.34 35.35
C PRO A 525 5.06 -17.70 34.34
N ARG A 526 5.61 -16.90 33.42
CA ARG A 526 4.85 -16.15 32.41
C ARG A 526 5.46 -16.33 31.03
N THR A 527 4.67 -16.02 30.01
CA THR A 527 5.17 -15.93 28.63
C THR A 527 5.13 -14.47 28.18
N LEU A 528 6.29 -13.86 27.94
CA LEU A 528 6.34 -12.55 27.29
C LEU A 528 6.45 -12.76 25.77
N ASN A 529 5.52 -12.20 25.00
CA ASN A 529 5.60 -12.15 23.54
C ASN A 529 5.93 -10.74 23.09
N ILE A 530 6.90 -10.62 22.18
CA ILE A 530 7.17 -9.39 21.42
C ILE A 530 6.90 -9.70 19.96
N GLY A 531 5.81 -9.14 19.44
CA GLY A 531 5.48 -9.18 18.02
C GLY A 531 6.29 -8.14 17.25
N VAL A 532 6.86 -8.56 16.13
CA VAL A 532 7.64 -7.75 15.19
C VAL A 532 7.00 -7.87 13.81
N THR A 533 6.79 -6.74 13.13
CA THR A 533 6.22 -6.75 11.76
C THR A 533 7.29 -6.82 10.67
N THR A 534 8.47 -6.24 10.93
CA THR A 534 9.66 -6.31 10.06
C THR A 534 10.90 -6.04 10.89
N ALA A 535 12.04 -6.59 10.47
CA ALA A 535 13.34 -6.23 11.04
C ALA A 535 14.36 -5.92 9.94
N PHE A 536 15.33 -5.08 10.26
CA PHE A 536 16.45 -4.72 9.42
C PHE A 536 17.75 -5.25 10.02
N LEU A 537 18.67 -5.72 9.17
CA LEU A 537 19.96 -6.28 9.57
C LEU A 537 19.83 -7.35 10.66
N ASN A 538 18.90 -8.30 10.51
CA ASN A 538 18.69 -9.41 11.45
C ASN A 538 18.46 -8.99 12.91
N ALA A 539 17.93 -7.79 13.13
CA ALA A 539 17.62 -7.30 14.46
C ALA A 539 16.52 -8.15 15.13
N ARG A 540 16.69 -8.38 16.43
CA ARG A 540 15.68 -9.03 17.26
C ARG A 540 15.73 -8.52 18.70
N PRO A 541 14.62 -8.56 19.45
CA PRO A 541 14.59 -8.17 20.85
C PRO A 541 15.34 -9.18 21.71
N ARG A 542 16.10 -8.69 22.69
CA ARG A 542 16.52 -9.43 23.88
C ARG A 542 15.93 -8.73 25.09
N ILE A 543 15.52 -9.48 26.10
CA ILE A 543 14.87 -8.90 27.27
C ILE A 543 15.70 -9.09 28.53
N ARG A 544 15.65 -8.07 29.39
CA ARG A 544 15.98 -8.17 30.81
C ARG A 544 14.74 -7.81 31.60
N LEU A 545 14.30 -8.70 32.48
CA LEU A 545 13.19 -8.47 33.38
C LEU A 545 13.71 -8.50 34.81
N ASN A 546 13.67 -7.35 35.48
CA ASN A 546 14.36 -7.13 36.75
C ASN A 546 15.83 -7.55 36.64
N ASP A 547 16.24 -8.59 37.38
CA ASP A 547 17.62 -9.11 37.38
C ASP A 547 17.84 -10.30 36.45
N TRP A 548 16.76 -10.84 35.88
CA TRP A 548 16.84 -11.95 34.93
C TRP A 548 17.02 -11.43 33.51
N THR A 549 17.92 -12.05 32.74
CA THR A 549 18.13 -11.73 31.32
C THR A 549 17.87 -12.96 30.48
N SER A 550 17.11 -12.80 29.39
CA SER A 550 16.83 -13.91 28.49
C SER A 550 18.09 -14.38 27.75
N PRO A 551 18.10 -15.65 27.29
CA PRO A 551 18.94 -16.05 26.17
C PRO A 551 18.74 -15.13 24.97
N VAL A 552 19.76 -15.05 24.11
CA VAL A 552 19.71 -14.29 22.87
C VAL A 552 18.86 -15.06 21.85
N PRO A 553 17.74 -14.50 21.33
CA PRO A 553 16.96 -15.22 20.33
C PRO A 553 17.70 -15.38 19.00
N GLN A 554 17.35 -16.43 18.26
CA GLN A 554 17.80 -16.59 16.88
C GLN A 554 17.18 -15.52 15.99
N PRO A 555 17.89 -15.02 14.97
CA PRO A 555 17.30 -14.12 14.00
C PRO A 555 16.18 -14.83 13.22
N HIS A 556 15.11 -14.10 12.91
CA HIS A 556 14.07 -14.59 12.00
C HIS A 556 14.43 -14.19 10.57
N PRO A 557 14.13 -15.02 9.55
CA PRO A 557 14.33 -14.62 8.16
C PRO A 557 13.50 -13.36 7.84
N GLU A 558 14.17 -12.30 7.44
CA GLU A 558 13.56 -11.02 7.05
C GLU A 558 14.12 -10.57 5.69
N PRO A 559 13.44 -9.65 4.99
CA PRO A 559 13.97 -9.07 3.76
C PRO A 559 15.36 -8.43 3.98
N SER A 560 16.23 -8.54 2.98
CA SER A 560 17.63 -8.08 3.07
C SER A 560 17.84 -6.60 2.71
N THR A 561 16.83 -5.95 2.16
CA THR A 561 16.84 -4.54 1.73
C THR A 561 16.33 -3.62 2.85
N ARG A 562 16.32 -2.29 2.63
CA ARG A 562 15.85 -1.37 3.66
C ARG A 562 14.35 -1.56 3.89
N SER A 563 13.92 -1.30 5.12
CA SER A 563 12.53 -1.39 5.53
C SER A 563 12.10 -0.15 6.32
N LEU A 564 12.65 0.02 7.52
CA LEU A 564 12.22 1.01 8.52
C LEU A 564 12.39 2.48 8.10
N THR A 565 13.25 2.77 7.11
CA THR A 565 13.55 4.13 6.63
C THR A 565 12.86 4.48 5.30
N VAL A 566 12.20 3.49 4.67
CA VAL A 566 11.63 3.59 3.32
C VAL A 566 10.11 3.36 3.31
N GLY A 567 9.40 3.90 4.30
CA GLY A 567 7.93 3.94 4.25
C GLY A 567 7.23 2.60 4.54
N SER A 568 8.00 1.57 4.96
CA SER A 568 7.50 0.20 5.11
C SER A 568 7.68 -0.34 6.53
N TYR A 569 6.65 -1.03 7.01
CA TYR A 569 6.63 -1.82 8.25
C TYR A 569 6.33 -3.30 7.97
N ARG A 570 6.21 -3.72 6.70
CA ARG A 570 5.68 -5.03 6.31
C ARG A 570 6.81 -5.98 5.89
N GLY A 571 7.26 -6.83 6.82
CA GLY A 571 8.30 -7.84 6.63
C GLY A 571 7.73 -9.26 6.80
N ASN A 572 8.47 -10.21 7.38
CA ASN A 572 7.97 -11.59 7.48
C ASN A 572 7.09 -11.86 8.70
N ASN A 573 6.83 -10.86 9.55
CA ASN A 573 6.11 -10.94 10.82
C ASN A 573 6.59 -12.08 11.73
N HIS A 574 7.08 -11.75 12.92
CA HIS A 574 7.54 -12.77 13.87
C HIS A 574 7.16 -12.42 15.30
N THR A 575 6.82 -13.44 16.09
CA THR A 575 6.61 -13.29 17.53
C THR A 575 7.75 -13.96 18.27
N TYR A 576 8.56 -13.16 18.96
CA TYR A 576 9.57 -13.65 19.89
C TYR A 576 8.89 -13.96 21.23
N ALA A 577 8.77 -15.24 21.55
CA ALA A 577 8.21 -15.71 22.81
C ALA A 577 9.32 -16.02 23.83
N PHE A 578 9.18 -15.50 25.04
CA PHE A 578 10.13 -15.66 26.13
C PHE A 578 9.44 -16.31 27.32
N THR A 579 9.92 -17.48 27.74
CA THR A 579 9.51 -18.08 29.01
C THR A 579 10.21 -17.36 30.16
N VAL A 580 9.43 -16.61 30.92
CA VAL A 580 9.89 -15.84 32.07
C VAL A 580 9.65 -16.69 33.34
N PRO A 581 10.71 -17.05 34.07
CA PRO A 581 10.54 -17.82 35.31
C PRO A 581 9.89 -16.95 36.40
N ALA A 582 9.15 -17.56 37.32
CA ALA A 582 8.57 -16.85 38.47
C ALA A 582 9.65 -16.10 39.29
N SER A 583 10.87 -16.63 39.37
CA SER A 583 12.01 -15.99 40.04
C SER A 583 12.47 -14.67 39.41
N ALA A 584 12.06 -14.38 38.16
CA ALA A 584 12.31 -13.11 37.51
C ALA A 584 11.26 -12.04 37.85
N LEU A 585 10.14 -12.44 38.47
CA LEU A 585 8.99 -11.60 38.78
C LEU A 585 8.94 -11.29 40.28
N ARG A 586 8.35 -10.15 40.61
CA ARG A 586 8.06 -9.79 42.00
C ARG A 586 6.68 -9.15 42.13
N PRO A 587 6.02 -9.29 43.29
CA PRO A 587 4.83 -8.51 43.59
C PRO A 587 5.15 -7.01 43.52
N GLY A 588 4.18 -6.20 43.09
CA GLY A 588 4.37 -4.77 42.83
C GLY A 588 5.16 -4.53 41.53
N THR A 589 6.02 -3.51 41.55
CA THR A 589 6.62 -2.96 40.34
C THR A 589 7.74 -3.83 39.77
N ASN A 590 7.57 -4.21 38.50
CA ASN A 590 8.53 -4.92 37.67
C ASN A 590 9.04 -3.99 36.56
N THR A 591 10.28 -4.19 36.12
CA THR A 591 10.89 -3.43 35.03
C THR A 591 11.40 -4.37 33.96
N LEU A 592 10.82 -4.25 32.76
CA LEU A 592 11.27 -4.89 31.53
C LEU A 592 12.14 -3.91 30.75
N THR A 593 13.33 -4.34 30.35
CA THR A 593 14.19 -3.65 29.39
C THR A 593 14.28 -4.49 28.12
N ILE A 594 13.92 -3.90 26.98
CA ILE A 594 14.01 -4.52 25.65
C ILE A 594 15.21 -3.92 24.92
N THR A 595 16.19 -4.75 24.56
CA THR A 595 17.37 -4.34 23.78
C THR A 595 17.38 -4.93 22.37
N VAL A 596 18.05 -4.27 21.44
CA VAL A 596 18.22 -4.72 20.06
C VAL A 596 19.54 -5.46 19.90
N VAL A 597 19.46 -6.74 19.58
CA VAL A 597 20.64 -7.57 19.27
C VAL A 597 20.68 -7.86 17.76
N SER A 598 21.87 -7.90 17.18
CA SER A 598 22.16 -8.35 15.79
C SER A 598 23.65 -8.71 15.67
N GLY A 599 23.99 -9.67 14.82
CA GLY A 599 25.38 -9.92 14.41
C GLY A 599 25.90 -8.89 13.40
N SER A 600 25.02 -8.05 12.86
CA SER A 600 25.33 -6.97 11.92
C SER A 600 25.49 -5.62 12.65
N SER A 601 26.01 -4.65 11.92
CA SER A 601 26.21 -3.26 12.36
C SER A 601 25.70 -2.28 11.31
N GLY A 602 25.40 -1.08 11.76
CA GLY A 602 25.07 0.09 10.96
C GLY A 602 25.11 1.30 11.88
N SER A 603 24.67 2.46 11.42
CA SER A 603 24.65 3.68 12.23
C SER A 603 23.27 4.33 12.24
N GLN A 604 22.91 4.95 13.36
CA GLN A 604 21.65 5.69 13.50
C GLN A 604 20.45 4.84 13.03
N PHE A 605 19.61 5.36 12.13
CA PHE A 605 18.42 4.68 11.60
C PHE A 605 18.72 3.52 10.63
N LEU A 606 19.99 3.37 10.22
CA LEU A 606 20.50 2.21 9.48
C LEU A 606 21.22 1.20 10.39
N SER A 607 21.26 1.42 11.70
CA SER A 607 21.66 0.38 12.64
C SER A 607 20.60 -0.73 12.69
N PRO A 608 20.92 -1.93 13.23
CA PRO A 608 19.93 -2.98 13.39
C PRO A 608 18.71 -2.46 14.16
N GLY A 609 17.52 -2.70 13.62
CA GLY A 609 16.27 -2.27 14.23
C GLY A 609 15.07 -3.08 13.75
N PHE A 610 13.95 -2.95 14.46
CA PHE A 610 12.71 -3.64 14.12
C PHE A 610 11.48 -2.78 14.43
N ALA A 611 10.38 -3.12 13.76
CA ALA A 611 9.06 -2.54 13.99
C ALA A 611 8.21 -3.41 14.90
N TYR A 612 7.59 -2.83 15.92
CA TYR A 612 6.71 -3.54 16.84
C TYR A 612 5.33 -3.79 16.22
N ASP A 613 4.78 -4.97 16.51
CA ASP A 613 3.35 -5.31 16.36
C ASP A 613 2.67 -5.20 17.73
N CYS A 614 3.21 -5.90 18.73
CA CYS A 614 2.68 -5.95 20.08
C CYS A 614 3.74 -6.32 21.13
N VAL A 615 3.43 -6.07 22.40
CA VAL A 615 4.19 -6.56 23.56
C VAL A 615 3.21 -7.03 24.63
N GLU A 616 3.11 -8.33 24.88
CA GLU A 616 2.15 -8.93 25.82
C GLU A 616 2.82 -9.87 26.81
N LEU A 617 2.36 -9.87 28.07
CA LEU A 617 2.76 -10.81 29.11
C LEU A 617 1.55 -11.67 29.44
N LEU A 618 1.66 -12.95 29.12
CA LEU A 618 0.61 -13.94 29.23
C LEU A 618 0.86 -14.90 30.39
N THR A 619 -0.22 -15.51 30.85
CA THR A 619 -0.20 -16.52 31.91
C THR A 619 0.36 -17.85 31.47
#